data_AF-A0A401HX83-F1
#
_entry.id   AF-A0A401HX83-F1
#
_cell.length_a   1.000
_cell.length_b   1.000
_cell.length_c   1.000
_cell.angle_alpha   90.00
_cell.angle_beta   90.00
_cell.angle_gamma   90.00
#
_symmetry.space_group_name_H-M   'P 1'
#
loop_
_entity.id
_entity.type
_entity.pdbx_description
1 polymer ?
#
loop_
_entity_poly.entity_id
_entity_poly.type
_entity_poly.pdbx_seq_one_letter_code
_entity_poly.pdbx_strand_id
1 'polypeptide(L)'
;MQELADEVGVAKSTYAGYESGYRQPTLETIQQIAKKLNTSADYLLGLTDYIEPQEPSSNARELLNYEQLHWDGIPLEEEDLELVRRLLERVVKDRSTRNL
;
A
#
# COMPACT_ATOMS: atom_id res chain seq x y z
N MET A 1 -12.76 9.80 -11.35
CA MET A 1 -13.88 8.83 -11.47
C MET A 1 -13.90 8.15 -12.84
N GLN A 2 -13.85 8.86 -13.98
CA GLN A 2 -13.70 8.21 -15.30
C GLN A 2 -12.38 7.42 -15.38
N GLU A 3 -11.27 8.01 -14.94
CA GLU A 3 -9.95 7.36 -14.91
C GLU A 3 -9.95 6.05 -14.11
N LEU A 4 -10.53 6.04 -12.90
CA LEU A 4 -10.67 4.83 -12.08
C LEU A 4 -11.53 3.76 -12.74
N ALA A 5 -12.65 4.16 -13.36
CA ALA A 5 -13.51 3.23 -14.08
C ALA A 5 -12.78 2.59 -15.28
N ASP A 6 -11.97 3.38 -15.99
CA ASP A 6 -11.14 2.93 -17.11
C ASP A 6 -10.01 1.99 -16.63
N GLU A 7 -9.36 2.30 -15.52
CA GLU A 7 -8.31 1.46 -14.92
C GLU A 7 -8.83 0.10 -14.45
N VAL A 8 -10.05 0.06 -13.92
CA VAL A 8 -10.76 -1.14 -13.45
C VAL A 8 -11.43 -1.90 -14.59
N GLY A 9 -11.62 -1.27 -15.76
CA GLY A 9 -12.24 -1.90 -16.93
C GLY A 9 -13.77 -2.00 -16.85
N VAL A 10 -14.42 -1.07 -16.15
CA VAL A 10 -15.89 -1.01 -16.01
C VAL A 10 -16.46 0.30 -16.53
N ALA A 11 -17.73 0.32 -16.92
CA ALA A 11 -18.39 1.58 -17.28
C ALA A 11 -18.41 2.55 -16.07
N LYS A 12 -18.28 3.86 -16.32
CA LYS A 12 -18.34 4.91 -15.29
C LYS A 12 -19.56 4.78 -14.37
N SER A 13 -20.73 4.49 -14.95
CA SER A 13 -21.98 4.30 -14.19
C SER A 13 -21.96 3.03 -13.33
N THR A 14 -21.22 2.01 -13.74
CA THR A 14 -20.98 0.80 -12.93
C THR A 14 -20.09 1.11 -11.74
N TYR A 15 -18.98 1.80 -11.97
CA TYR A 15 -18.07 2.22 -10.89
C TYR A 15 -18.77 3.14 -9.87
N ALA A 16 -19.52 4.15 -10.32
CA ALA A 16 -20.32 5.00 -9.43
C ALA A 16 -21.37 4.21 -8.64
N GLY A 17 -21.90 3.12 -9.23
CA GLY A 17 -22.77 2.17 -8.53
C GLY A 17 -22.07 1.46 -7.37
N TYR A 18 -20.77 1.17 -7.49
CA TYR A 18 -19.97 0.61 -6.40
C TYR A 18 -19.73 1.63 -5.29
N GLU A 19 -19.29 2.84 -5.63
CA GLU A 19 -19.02 3.91 -4.65
C GLU A 19 -20.26 4.32 -3.85
N SER A 20 -21.44 4.28 -4.49
CA SER A 20 -22.71 4.59 -3.81
C SER A 20 -23.32 3.42 -3.04
N GLY A 21 -22.75 2.21 -3.16
CA GLY A 21 -23.32 0.97 -2.60
C GLY A 21 -24.57 0.45 -3.33
N TYR A 22 -25.00 1.11 -4.41
CA TYR A 22 -26.14 0.67 -5.24
C TYR A 22 -25.88 -0.65 -5.95
N ARG A 23 -24.61 -0.95 -6.26
CA ARG A 23 -24.15 -2.21 -6.86
C ARG A 23 -23.03 -2.80 -6.03
N GLN A 24 -23.00 -4.12 -5.96
CA GLN A 24 -21.90 -4.87 -5.35
C GLN A 24 -20.93 -5.32 -6.45
N PRO A 25 -19.62 -5.04 -6.33
CA PRO A 25 -18.62 -5.57 -7.24
C PRO A 25 -18.48 -7.09 -7.07
N THR A 26 -18.06 -7.80 -8.12
CA THR A 26 -17.73 -9.22 -8.02
C THR A 26 -16.39 -9.40 -7.30
N LEU A 27 -16.09 -10.62 -6.84
CA LEU A 27 -14.78 -10.94 -6.27
C LEU A 27 -13.64 -10.60 -7.24
N GLU A 28 -13.80 -10.92 -8.53
CA GLU A 28 -12.81 -10.61 -9.56
C GLU A 28 -12.64 -9.10 -9.73
N THR A 29 -13.72 -8.32 -9.71
CA THR A 29 -13.64 -6.86 -9.76
C THR A 29 -12.92 -6.29 -8.53
N ILE A 30 -13.20 -6.79 -7.32
CA ILE A 30 -12.49 -6.37 -6.10
C ILE A 30 -10.99 -6.66 -6.22
N GLN A 31 -10.62 -7.84 -6.71
CA GLN A 31 -9.21 -8.20 -6.94
C GLN A 31 -8.52 -7.28 -7.96
N GLN A 32 -9.22 -6.88 -9.02
CA GLN A 32 -8.67 -5.95 -10.01
C GLN A 32 -8.52 -4.54 -9.45
N ILE A 33 -9.50 -4.03 -8.71
CA ILE A 33 -9.42 -2.72 -8.04
C ILE A 33 -8.24 -2.72 -7.06
N ALA A 34 -8.12 -3.74 -6.21
CA ALA A 34 -7.02 -3.86 -5.25
C ALA A 34 -5.64 -3.81 -5.92
N LYS A 35 -5.47 -4.57 -7.02
CA LYS A 35 -4.24 -4.55 -7.84
C LYS A 35 -3.94 -3.17 -8.42
N LYS A 36 -4.94 -2.53 -9.01
CA LYS A 36 -4.77 -1.25 -9.72
C LYS A 36 -4.44 -0.10 -8.77
N LEU A 37 -5.09 -0.09 -7.62
CA LEU A 37 -4.88 0.93 -6.59
C LEU A 37 -3.75 0.60 -5.62
N ASN A 38 -3.04 -0.52 -5.85
CA ASN A 38 -1.99 -1.04 -4.96
C ASN A 38 -2.43 -1.05 -3.48
N THR A 39 -3.59 -1.65 -3.22
CA THR A 39 -4.20 -1.77 -1.89
C THR A 39 -4.68 -3.20 -1.66
N SER A 40 -5.25 -3.48 -0.49
CA SER A 40 -5.78 -4.79 -0.11
C SER A 40 -7.30 -4.89 -0.32
N ALA A 41 -7.80 -6.12 -0.51
CA ALA A 41 -9.25 -6.36 -0.54
C ALA A 41 -9.91 -6.03 0.81
N ASP A 42 -9.20 -6.28 1.91
CA ASP A 42 -9.67 -5.97 3.27
C ASP A 42 -9.91 -4.47 3.44
N TYR A 43 -9.03 -3.63 2.89
CA TYR A 43 -9.24 -2.18 2.86
C TYR A 43 -10.48 -1.81 2.03
N LEU A 44 -10.62 -2.37 0.82
CA LEU A 44 -11.78 -2.10 -0.05
C LEU A 44 -13.11 -2.55 0.58
N LEU A 45 -13.09 -3.60 1.40
CA LEU A 45 -14.26 -4.15 2.08
C LEU A 45 -14.52 -3.50 3.45
N GLY A 46 -13.69 -2.56 3.89
CA GLY A 46 -13.81 -1.88 5.18
C GLY A 46 -13.52 -2.79 6.37
N LEU A 47 -12.73 -3.85 6.19
CA LEU A 47 -12.26 -4.73 7.27
C LEU A 47 -11.04 -4.14 8.00
N THR A 48 -10.39 -3.15 7.40
CA THR A 48 -9.24 -2.42 7.94
C THR A 48 -9.20 -1.00 7.41
N ASP A 49 -8.69 -0.07 8.22
CA ASP A 49 -8.38 1.30 7.79
C ASP A 49 -6.93 1.41 7.27
N TYR A 50 -6.12 0.37 7.43
CA TYR A 50 -4.73 0.34 6.96
C TYR A 50 -4.68 -0.01 5.47
N ILE A 51 -4.08 0.88 4.67
CA ILE A 51 -3.77 0.62 3.27
C ILE A 51 -2.49 -0.22 3.23
N GLU A 52 -2.66 -1.53 3.16
CA GLU A 52 -1.57 -2.47 2.92
C GLU A 52 -1.36 -2.63 1.40
N PRO A 53 -0.16 -2.30 0.87
CA PRO A 53 0.13 -2.57 -0.53
C PRO A 53 0.14 -4.07 -0.79
N GLN A 54 -0.43 -4.49 -1.92
CA GLN A 54 -0.55 -5.91 -2.26
C GLN A 54 0.81 -6.59 -2.42
N GLU A 55 1.82 -5.86 -2.91
CA GLU A 55 3.20 -6.32 -2.98
C GLU A 55 4.12 -5.34 -2.23
N PRO A 56 4.59 -5.68 -1.02
CA PRO A 56 5.54 -4.84 -0.32
C PRO A 56 6.85 -4.79 -1.12
N SER A 57 7.43 -3.60 -1.28
CA SER A 57 8.73 -3.47 -1.92
C SER A 57 9.78 -4.27 -1.13
N SER A 58 10.55 -5.09 -1.84
CA SER A 58 11.72 -5.76 -1.27
C SER A 58 12.87 -4.79 -0.96
N ASN A 59 12.77 -3.54 -1.42
CA ASN A 59 13.71 -2.48 -1.12
C ASN A 59 13.33 -1.81 0.21
N ALA A 60 14.08 -2.11 1.27
CA ALA A 60 13.86 -1.54 2.60
C ALA A 60 13.89 0.01 2.62
N ARG A 61 14.64 0.66 1.71
CA ARG A 61 14.67 2.12 1.63
C ARG A 61 13.35 2.69 1.09
N GLU A 62 12.73 2.01 0.14
CA GLU A 62 11.40 2.39 -0.36
C GLU A 62 10.33 2.10 0.68
N LEU A 63 10.44 0.96 1.38
CA LEU A 63 9.52 0.58 2.44
C LEU A 63 9.43 1.65 3.53
N LEU A 64 10.56 2.20 3.96
CA LEU A 64 10.62 3.26 4.99
C LEU A 64 10.04 4.62 4.55
N ASN A 65 9.57 4.76 3.31
CA ASN A 65 8.89 5.96 2.84
C ASN A 65 7.35 5.83 2.90
N TYR A 66 6.80 4.67 3.27
CA TYR A 66 5.36 4.52 3.43
C TYR A 66 4.86 5.23 4.70
N GLU A 67 3.81 6.04 4.56
CA GLU A 67 3.28 6.93 5.62
C GLU A 67 2.54 6.20 6.76
N GLN A 68 2.26 4.91 6.62
CA GLN A 68 1.44 4.13 7.56
C GLN A 68 2.13 2.85 8.04
N LEU A 69 3.45 2.89 8.19
CA LEU A 69 4.18 1.81 8.85
C LEU A 69 3.82 1.77 10.33
N HIS A 70 3.70 0.56 10.87
CA HIS A 70 3.47 0.32 12.27
C HIS A 70 4.35 -0.81 12.81
N TRP A 71 4.65 -0.77 14.09
CA TRP A 71 5.22 -1.90 14.83
C TRP A 71 4.17 -2.50 15.74
N ASP A 72 3.72 -3.73 15.44
CA ASP A 72 2.66 -4.41 16.20
C ASP A 72 1.37 -3.57 16.38
N GLY A 73 0.95 -2.88 15.32
CA GLY A 73 -0.22 -2.00 15.31
C GLY A 73 0.00 -0.60 15.88
N ILE A 74 1.19 -0.30 16.40
CA ILE A 74 1.57 1.04 16.86
C ILE A 74 2.15 1.81 15.66
N PRO A 75 1.49 2.89 15.18
CA PRO A 75 2.02 3.69 14.09
C PRO A 75 3.40 4.25 14.42
N LEU A 76 4.32 4.20 13.46
CA LEU A 76 5.66 4.75 13.61
C LEU A 76 5.64 6.24 13.29
N GLU A 77 6.29 7.04 14.14
CA GLU A 77 6.44 8.47 13.91
C GLU A 77 7.60 8.73 12.92
N GLU A 78 7.64 9.93 12.33
CA GLU A 78 8.70 10.32 11.39
C GLU A 78 10.11 10.15 12.01
N GLU A 79 10.20 10.42 13.31
CA GLU A 79 11.43 10.33 14.10
C GLU A 79 11.91 8.88 14.26
N ASP A 80 10.97 7.92 14.42
CA ASP A 80 11.27 6.48 14.46
C ASP A 80 11.83 6.00 13.12
N LEU A 81 11.17 6.40 12.03
CA LEU A 81 11.57 6.03 10.67
C LEU A 81 12.95 6.59 10.32
N GLU A 82 13.24 7.83 10.74
CA GLU A 82 14.56 8.43 10.51
C GLU A 82 15.66 7.78 11.35
N LEU A 83 15.36 7.32 12.57
CA LEU A 83 16.29 6.52 13.36
C LEU A 83 16.61 5.19 12.64
N VAL A 84 15.58 4.46 12.20
CA VAL A 84 15.74 3.19 11.49
C VAL A 84 16.52 3.38 10.18
N ARG A 85 16.22 4.43 9.41
CA ARG A 85 16.94 4.77 8.17
C ARG A 85 18.43 4.96 8.42
N ARG A 86 18.80 5.80 9.40
CA ARG A 86 20.22 6.05 9.76
C ARG A 86 20.94 4.78 10.20
N LEU A 87 20.28 3.91 10.96
CA LEU A 87 20.84 2.63 11.40
C LEU A 87 21.13 1.71 10.22
N LEU A 88 20.17 1.53 9.31
CA LEU A 88 20.35 0.68 8.13
C LEU A 88 21.43 1.21 7.20
N GLU A 89 21.47 2.53 6.96
CA GLU A 89 22.52 3.14 6.15
C GLU A 89 23.91 2.90 6.72
N ARG A 90 24.08 3.00 8.04
CA ARG A 90 25.33 2.68 8.71
C ARG A 90 25.69 1.20 8.53
N VAL A 91 24.77 0.29 8.79
CA VAL A 91 25.02 -1.16 8.69
C VAL A 91 25.41 -1.57 7.27
N VAL A 92 24.75 -1.01 6.26
CA VAL A 92 25.05 -1.29 4.85
C VAL A 92 26.41 -0.70 4.47
N LYS A 93 26.71 0.55 4.85
CA LYS A 93 28.02 1.17 4.61
C LYS A 93 29.15 0.37 5.25
N ASP A 94 29.05 0.08 6.54
CA ASP A 94 30.08 -0.66 7.30
C ASP A 94 30.36 -2.04 6.69
N ARG A 95 29.32 -2.72 6.15
CA ARG A 95 29.48 -4.00 5.46
C ARG A 95 30.23 -3.86 4.15
N SER A 96 29.91 -2.83 3.36
CA SER A 96 30.60 -2.53 2.11
C SER A 96 32.07 -2.18 2.34
N THR A 97 32.40 -1.46 3.41
CA THR A 97 33.79 -1.11 3.76
C THR A 97 34.60 -2.30 4.28
N ARG A 98 33.97 -3.32 4.89
CA ARG A 98 34.66 -4.54 5.37
C ARG A 98 34.92 -5.57 4.26
N ASN A 99 34.21 -5.47 3.13
CA ASN A 99 34.33 -6.39 2.00
C ASN A 99 35.25 -5.85 0.88
N LEU A 100 35.98 -4.76 1.14
CA LEU A 100 37.04 -4.17 0.32
C LEU A 100 38.39 -4.36 1.02
#